data_AF-A0A2P9CX73-F1
#
_entry.id   AF-A0A2P9CX73-F1
#
_cell.length_a   1.000
_cell.length_b   1.000
_cell.length_c   1.000
_cell.angle_alpha   90.00
_cell.angle_beta   90.00
_cell.angle_gamma   90.00
#
_symmetry.space_group_name_H-M   'P 1'
#
loop_
_entity.id
_entity.type
_entity.pdbx_description
1 polymer ?
#
loop_
_entity_poly.entity_id
_entity_poly.type
_entity_poly.pdbx_seq_one_letter_code
_entity_poly.pdbx_strand_id
1 'polypeptide(L)'
;MKVIKVYFFLFIMVIIGLLGWGNVCNELKEKKNMLLKESPDKLLSEKRKKKLVYSVIGTLSALLGIAIFGMGINSHFKEKKKTIWDEVGKDMDSILNRTIAVGIWKTRKNCKSEIQDIEKIIPSQEEIQNVLIHQIENKNIKITDGYMKEIQSLSKYVLYNIRNSMKQYTKTLSYYS
;
A
#
# COMPACT_ATOMS: atom_id res chain seq x y z
N MET A 1 -1.22 21.63 3.01
CA MET A 1 -0.71 22.18 1.73
C MET A 1 -0.08 23.57 1.80
N LYS A 2 -0.27 24.39 2.86
CA LYS A 2 0.31 25.76 2.92
C LYS A 2 1.78 25.80 3.38
N VAL A 3 2.18 24.90 4.27
CA VAL A 3 3.51 24.92 4.91
C VAL A 3 4.65 24.55 3.94
N ILE A 4 4.44 23.53 3.09
CA ILE A 4 5.44 23.09 2.09
C ILE A 4 5.78 24.18 1.08
N LYS A 5 4.81 25.02 0.66
CA LYS A 5 5.05 26.12 -0.27
C LYS A 5 5.93 27.21 0.35
N VAL A 6 5.79 27.47 1.66
CA VAL A 6 6.61 28.46 2.38
C VAL A 6 8.06 27.99 2.50
N TYR A 7 8.29 26.71 2.82
CA TYR A 7 9.64 26.15 2.87
C TYR A 7 10.33 26.15 1.50
N PHE A 8 9.58 25.87 0.42
CA PHE A 8 10.12 25.92 -0.93
C PHE A 8 10.51 27.34 -1.34
N PHE A 9 9.69 28.34 -0.98
CA PHE A 9 9.99 29.75 -1.24
C PHE A 9 11.22 30.24 -0.44
N LEU A 10 11.33 29.86 0.83
CA LEU A 10 12.51 30.17 1.66
C LEU A 10 13.79 29.51 1.09
N PHE A 11 13.68 28.27 0.62
CA PHE A 11 14.81 27.56 0.01
C PHE A 11 15.31 28.24 -1.28
N ILE A 12 14.41 28.71 -2.14
CA ILE A 12 14.76 29.48 -3.34
C ILE A 12 15.44 30.81 -2.97
N MET A 13 14.90 31.53 -1.98
CA MET A 13 15.48 32.80 -1.51
C MET A 13 16.90 32.63 -0.96
N VAL A 14 17.15 31.54 -0.22
CA VAL A 14 18.49 31.22 0.31
C VAL A 14 19.48 30.91 -0.82
N ILE A 15 19.06 30.18 -1.86
CA ILE A 15 19.92 29.89 -3.02
C ILE A 15 20.28 31.17 -3.78
N ILE A 16 19.33 32.07 -3.99
CA ILE A 16 19.58 33.36 -4.67
C ILE A 16 20.51 34.25 -3.83
N GLY A 17 20.32 34.30 -2.51
CA GLY A 17 21.18 35.07 -1.60
C GLY A 17 22.63 34.58 -1.58
N LEU A 18 22.84 33.25 -1.60
CA LEU A 18 24.17 32.65 -1.63
C LEU A 18 24.88 32.83 -2.99
N LEU A 19 24.14 32.83 -4.09
CA LEU A 19 24.70 33.03 -5.44
C LEU A 19 24.96 34.51 -5.76
N GLY A 20 24.20 35.44 -5.18
CA GLY A 20 24.33 36.88 -5.43
C GLY A 20 25.53 37.55 -4.76
N TRP A 21 26.00 37.04 -3.62
CA TRP A 21 27.01 37.74 -2.82
C TRP A 21 28.45 37.58 -3.32
N GLY A 22 28.73 36.57 -4.14
CA GLY A 22 30.09 36.29 -4.65
C GLY A 22 30.59 37.26 -5.72
N ASN A 23 29.70 38.02 -6.37
CA ASN A 23 30.05 38.84 -7.53
C ASN A 23 30.15 40.35 -7.25
N VAL A 24 29.70 40.85 -6.10
CA VAL A 24 29.63 42.32 -5.85
C VAL A 24 30.89 42.88 -5.18
N CYS A 25 31.69 42.06 -4.50
CA CYS A 25 32.88 42.55 -3.76
C CYS A 25 34.19 42.60 -4.57
N ASN A 26 34.23 42.11 -5.80
CA ASN A 26 35.50 42.01 -6.56
C ASN A 26 35.70 43.09 -7.65
N GLU A 27 34.67 43.87 -8.02
CA GLU A 27 34.80 44.84 -9.11
C GLU A 27 35.53 46.15 -8.75
N LEU A 28 35.79 46.42 -7.46
CA LEU A 28 36.42 47.69 -7.04
C LEU A 28 37.96 47.68 -7.03
N LYS A 29 38.62 46.54 -7.28
CA LYS A 29 40.09 46.44 -7.12
C LYS A 29 40.90 46.36 -8.41
N GLU A 30 40.26 46.21 -9.58
CA GLU A 30 40.97 45.84 -10.81
C GLU A 30 41.02 46.94 -11.89
N LYS A 31 40.87 48.21 -11.50
CA LYS A 31 40.95 49.34 -12.45
C LYS A 31 42.29 50.08 -12.38
N LYS A 32 43.40 49.35 -12.48
CA LYS A 32 44.73 49.89 -12.83
C LYS A 32 45.62 48.75 -13.30
N ASN A 33 45.56 48.47 -14.61
CA ASN A 33 46.61 47.95 -15.49
C ASN A 33 45.95 47.22 -16.68
N MET A 34 45.50 48.01 -17.65
CA MET A 34 45.36 47.50 -19.01
C MET A 34 46.76 47.40 -19.62
N LEU A 35 47.12 46.23 -20.16
CA LEU A 35 47.54 46.06 -21.56
C LEU A 35 48.13 44.65 -21.81
N LEU A 36 47.67 44.06 -22.91
CA LEU A 36 48.30 43.02 -23.75
C LEU A 36 48.23 41.53 -23.33
N LYS A 37 47.78 40.75 -24.33
CA LYS A 37 47.56 39.29 -24.43
C LYS A 37 46.39 38.72 -23.64
N GLU A 38 45.63 37.82 -24.30
CA GLU A 38 44.65 36.97 -23.61
C GLU A 38 45.32 36.31 -22.41
N SER A 39 44.96 36.78 -21.23
CA SER A 39 45.58 36.29 -20.00
C SER A 39 45.10 34.86 -19.73
N PRO A 40 45.96 33.99 -19.18
CA PRO A 40 45.58 32.65 -18.73
C PRO A 40 44.38 32.67 -17.75
N ASP A 41 44.11 33.83 -17.12
CA ASP A 41 42.94 34.07 -16.28
C ASP A 41 41.62 34.06 -17.04
N LYS A 42 41.55 34.49 -18.31
CA LYS A 42 40.32 34.37 -19.12
C LYS A 42 39.96 32.91 -19.38
N LEU A 43 40.93 32.08 -19.79
CA LEU A 43 40.75 30.64 -19.99
C LEU A 43 40.41 29.89 -18.69
N LEU A 44 41.02 30.27 -17.57
CA LEU A 44 40.69 29.74 -16.25
C LEU A 44 39.28 30.18 -15.79
N SER A 45 38.88 31.42 -16.09
CA SER A 45 37.55 31.96 -15.77
C SER A 45 36.45 31.24 -16.56
N GLU A 46 36.68 30.93 -17.84
CA GLU A 46 35.72 30.19 -18.66
C GLU A 46 35.59 28.72 -18.21
N LYS A 47 36.71 28.06 -17.87
CA LYS A 47 36.68 26.71 -17.31
C LYS A 47 35.93 26.66 -15.97
N ARG A 48 36.15 27.65 -15.09
CA ARG A 48 35.41 27.78 -13.83
C ARG A 48 33.92 28.05 -14.06
N LYS A 49 33.56 28.95 -14.98
CA LYS A 49 32.18 29.24 -15.36
C LYS A 49 31.47 28.00 -15.91
N LYS A 50 32.10 27.25 -16.82
CA LYS A 50 31.57 25.97 -17.33
C LYS A 50 31.35 24.96 -16.20
N LYS A 51 32.33 24.79 -15.30
CA LYS A 51 32.19 23.89 -14.13
C LYS A 51 31.04 24.31 -13.20
N LEU A 52 30.84 25.61 -13.01
CA LEU A 52 29.74 26.18 -12.24
C LEU A 52 28.39 25.89 -12.91
N VAL A 53 28.29 26.08 -14.22
CA VAL A 53 27.08 25.75 -14.99
C VAL A 53 26.76 24.26 -14.90
N TYR A 54 27.74 23.37 -15.08
CA TYR A 54 27.53 21.93 -14.92
C TYR A 54 27.14 21.53 -13.49
N SER A 55 27.70 22.20 -12.47
CA SER A 55 27.32 21.99 -11.06
C SER A 55 25.87 22.39 -10.81
N VAL A 56 25.42 23.52 -11.36
CA VAL A 56 24.03 23.99 -11.25
C VAL A 56 23.08 23.02 -11.97
N ILE A 57 23.41 22.60 -13.19
CA ILE A 57 22.61 21.62 -13.95
C ILE A 57 22.53 20.27 -13.22
N GLY A 58 23.64 19.79 -12.66
CA GLY A 58 23.68 18.55 -11.89
C GLY A 58 22.81 18.62 -10.63
N THR A 59 22.87 19.75 -9.92
CA THR A 59 22.06 19.96 -8.71
C THR A 59 20.57 20.08 -9.03
N LEU A 60 20.22 20.79 -10.12
CA LEU A 60 18.83 20.94 -10.56
C LEU A 60 18.24 19.58 -10.98
N SER A 61 19.03 18.79 -11.71
CA SER A 61 18.65 17.43 -12.15
C SER A 61 18.42 16.49 -10.96
N ALA A 62 19.29 16.55 -9.93
CA ALA A 62 19.13 15.75 -8.73
C ALA A 62 17.86 16.12 -7.95
N LEU A 63 17.57 17.42 -7.79
CA LEU A 63 16.36 17.89 -7.11
C LEU A 63 15.08 17.48 -7.86
N LEU A 64 15.08 17.58 -9.19
CA LEU A 64 13.96 17.12 -10.03
C LEU A 64 13.78 15.59 -9.93
N GLY A 65 14.88 14.84 -9.92
CA GLY A 65 14.85 13.38 -9.72
C GLY A 65 14.22 12.99 -8.38
N ILE A 66 14.62 13.65 -7.29
CA ILE A 66 14.03 13.42 -5.95
C ILE A 66 12.55 13.81 -5.91
N ALA A 67 12.16 14.90 -6.57
CA ALA A 67 10.76 15.33 -6.61
C ALA A 67 9.87 14.34 -7.38
N ILE A 68 10.34 13.83 -8.53
CA ILE A 68 9.60 12.84 -9.33
C ILE A 68 9.52 11.50 -8.59
N PHE A 69 10.61 11.02 -7.99
CA PHE A 69 10.59 9.81 -7.16
C PHE A 69 9.68 9.97 -5.94
N GLY A 70 9.75 11.12 -5.26
CA GLY A 70 8.91 11.43 -4.10
C GLY A 70 7.42 11.50 -4.45
N MET A 71 7.05 12.07 -5.60
CA MET A 71 5.66 12.10 -6.07
C MET A 71 5.18 10.72 -6.54
N GLY A 72 6.01 9.96 -7.26
CA GLY A 72 5.68 8.62 -7.76
C GLY A 72 5.41 7.64 -6.62
N ILE A 73 6.28 7.62 -5.61
CA ILE A 73 6.12 6.79 -4.40
C ILE A 73 4.81 7.15 -3.69
N ASN A 74 4.52 8.45 -3.50
CA ASN A 74 3.33 8.88 -2.77
C ASN A 74 2.01 8.59 -3.52
N SER A 75 2.06 8.43 -4.85
CA SER A 75 0.89 8.04 -5.65
C SER A 75 0.58 6.54 -5.51
N HIS A 76 1.59 5.68 -5.50
CA HIS A 76 1.43 4.23 -5.37
C HIS A 76 0.91 3.78 -4.00
N PHE A 77 1.20 4.54 -2.94
CA PHE A 77 0.73 4.25 -1.59
C PHE A 77 -0.69 4.77 -1.29
N LYS A 78 -1.30 5.56 -2.19
CA LYS A 78 -2.59 6.21 -1.93
C LYS A 78 -3.82 5.38 -2.28
N GLU A 79 -3.71 4.41 -3.18
CA GLU A 79 -4.81 3.49 -3.46
C GLU A 79 -4.79 2.35 -2.43
N LYS A 80 -5.51 2.53 -1.33
CA LYS A 80 -5.92 1.39 -0.51
C LYS A 80 -6.69 0.44 -1.40
N LYS A 81 -6.13 -0.74 -1.66
CA LYS A 81 -6.83 -1.83 -2.34
C LYS A 81 -8.09 -2.12 -1.53
N LYS A 82 -9.26 -1.91 -2.14
CA LYS A 82 -10.55 -2.25 -1.51
C LYS A 82 -10.50 -3.70 -1.03
N THR A 83 -10.86 -3.91 0.22
CA THR A 83 -10.96 -5.23 0.85
C THR A 83 -12.39 -5.75 0.74
N ILE A 84 -12.63 -7.02 1.05
CA ILE A 84 -14.00 -7.53 1.10
C ILE A 84 -14.80 -6.81 2.20
N TRP A 85 -14.13 -6.45 3.29
CA TRP A 85 -14.71 -5.74 4.43
C TRP A 85 -15.28 -4.38 4.06
N ASP A 86 -14.69 -3.70 3.08
CA ASP A 86 -15.19 -2.40 2.61
C ASP A 86 -16.54 -2.55 1.88
N GLU A 87 -16.78 -3.71 1.24
CA GLU A 87 -18.00 -3.97 0.47
C GLU A 87 -19.08 -4.69 1.30
N VAL A 88 -18.71 -5.75 2.04
CA VAL A 88 -19.66 -6.58 2.81
C VAL A 88 -19.60 -6.37 4.32
N GLY A 89 -18.77 -5.46 4.84
CA GLY A 89 -18.45 -5.39 6.28
C GLY A 89 -19.67 -5.30 7.21
N LYS A 90 -20.73 -4.60 6.79
CA LYS A 90 -21.99 -4.50 7.54
C LYS A 90 -22.79 -5.81 7.56
N ASP A 91 -22.69 -6.60 6.50
CA ASP A 91 -23.41 -7.85 6.31
C ASP A 91 -22.55 -9.09 6.66
N MET A 92 -21.27 -8.91 6.95
CA MET A 92 -20.32 -10.01 7.10
C MET A 92 -20.72 -10.96 8.21
N ASP A 93 -21.18 -10.44 9.35
CA ASP A 93 -21.64 -11.29 10.46
C ASP A 93 -22.80 -12.20 10.02
N SER A 94 -23.78 -11.65 9.29
CA SER A 94 -24.90 -12.42 8.74
C SER A 94 -24.44 -13.48 7.75
N ILE A 95 -23.52 -13.12 6.85
CA ILE A 95 -22.93 -14.03 5.85
C ILE A 95 -22.20 -15.19 6.54
N LEU A 96 -21.35 -14.89 7.52
CA LEU A 96 -20.57 -15.89 8.24
C LEU A 96 -21.49 -16.81 9.06
N ASN A 97 -22.42 -16.25 9.82
CA ASN A 97 -23.34 -17.03 10.65
C ASN A 97 -24.23 -17.94 9.80
N ARG A 98 -24.71 -17.47 8.65
CA ARG A 98 -25.49 -18.29 7.72
C ARG A 98 -24.65 -19.40 7.10
N THR A 99 -23.40 -19.11 6.71
CA THR A 99 -22.48 -20.11 6.18
C THR A 99 -22.17 -21.19 7.23
N ILE A 100 -21.90 -20.80 8.48
CA ILE A 100 -21.71 -21.72 9.61
C ILE A 100 -22.95 -22.59 9.81
N ALA A 101 -24.14 -21.99 9.83
CA ALA A 101 -25.40 -22.72 10.01
C ALA A 101 -25.64 -23.75 8.89
N VAL A 102 -25.39 -23.38 7.64
CA VAL A 102 -25.49 -24.30 6.49
C VAL A 102 -24.48 -25.45 6.62
N GLY A 103 -23.24 -25.14 7.01
CA GLY A 103 -22.20 -26.14 7.23
C GLY A 103 -22.57 -27.13 8.33
N ILE A 104 -23.03 -26.64 9.50
CA ILE A 104 -23.51 -27.47 10.60
C ILE A 104 -24.69 -28.33 10.16
N TRP A 105 -25.68 -27.76 9.48
CA TRP A 105 -26.84 -28.50 9.00
C TRP A 105 -26.44 -29.65 8.07
N LYS A 106 -25.52 -29.40 7.13
CA LYS A 106 -25.01 -30.42 6.20
C LYS A 106 -24.28 -31.53 6.95
N THR A 107 -23.42 -31.19 7.91
CA THR A 107 -22.73 -32.19 8.74
C THR A 107 -23.71 -33.02 9.56
N ARG A 108 -24.71 -32.38 10.20
CA ARG A 108 -25.73 -33.07 11.00
C ARG A 108 -26.58 -34.01 10.16
N LYS A 109 -26.97 -33.61 8.96
CA LYS A 109 -27.73 -34.48 8.03
C LYS A 109 -26.95 -35.75 7.65
N ASN A 110 -25.62 -35.66 7.58
CA ASN A 110 -24.76 -36.78 7.23
C ASN A 110 -24.35 -37.63 8.44
N CYS A 111 -24.52 -37.12 9.66
CA CYS A 111 -24.33 -37.88 10.89
C CYS A 111 -25.51 -38.84 11.07
N LYS A 112 -25.38 -40.09 10.59
CA LYS A 112 -26.31 -41.16 10.94
C LYS A 112 -26.18 -41.50 12.43
N SER A 113 -27.18 -42.17 13.00
CA SER A 113 -27.34 -42.47 14.44
C SER A 113 -26.20 -43.23 15.11
N GLU A 114 -25.24 -43.75 14.35
CA GLU A 114 -23.97 -44.28 14.87
C GLU A 114 -22.90 -43.19 14.81
N ILE A 115 -22.13 -43.03 15.88
CA ILE A 115 -21.07 -42.02 16.00
C ILE A 115 -20.04 -42.23 14.88
N GLN A 116 -20.24 -41.56 13.75
CA GLN A 116 -19.28 -41.48 12.67
C GLN A 116 -18.22 -40.45 13.00
N ASP A 117 -17.00 -40.71 12.55
CA ASP A 117 -15.90 -39.75 12.62
C ASP A 117 -16.31 -38.43 11.96
N ILE A 118 -16.50 -37.41 12.80
CA ILE A 118 -17.02 -36.09 12.40
C ILE A 118 -16.11 -35.47 11.33
N GLU A 119 -14.80 -35.71 11.39
CA GLU A 119 -13.86 -35.14 10.42
C GLU A 119 -14.08 -35.70 9.01
N LYS A 120 -14.75 -36.85 8.86
CA LYS A 120 -15.13 -37.41 7.54
C LYS A 120 -16.42 -36.82 6.96
N ILE A 121 -17.27 -36.24 7.79
CA ILE A 121 -18.59 -35.72 7.39
C ILE A 121 -18.66 -34.19 7.33
N ILE A 122 -17.67 -33.50 7.92
CA ILE A 122 -17.55 -32.04 7.83
C ILE A 122 -17.32 -31.63 6.36
N PRO A 123 -17.99 -30.56 5.89
CA PRO A 123 -17.76 -30.02 4.54
C PRO A 123 -16.29 -29.66 4.29
N SER A 124 -15.83 -29.86 3.07
CA SER A 124 -14.48 -29.46 2.68
C SER A 124 -14.33 -27.93 2.72
N GLN A 125 -13.08 -27.44 2.80
CA GLN A 125 -12.83 -26.00 2.74
C GLN A 125 -13.36 -25.38 1.44
N GLU A 126 -13.26 -26.11 0.32
CA GLU A 126 -13.77 -25.69 -0.98
C GLU A 126 -15.30 -25.58 -0.98
N GLU A 127 -16.01 -26.54 -0.38
CA GLU A 127 -17.46 -26.45 -0.23
C GLU A 127 -17.88 -25.24 0.60
N ILE A 128 -17.18 -24.97 1.70
CA ILE A 128 -17.42 -23.78 2.53
C ILE A 128 -17.12 -22.49 1.76
N GLN A 129 -16.06 -22.47 0.97
CA GLN A 129 -15.71 -21.34 0.13
C GLN A 129 -16.80 -21.07 -0.93
N ASN A 130 -17.34 -22.10 -1.56
CA ASN A 130 -18.43 -21.96 -2.52
C ASN A 130 -19.72 -21.42 -1.87
N VAL A 131 -20.02 -21.86 -0.64
CA VAL A 131 -21.16 -21.32 0.12
C VAL A 131 -20.93 -19.84 0.47
N LEU A 132 -19.72 -19.46 0.92
CA LEU A 132 -19.37 -18.07 1.21
C LEU A 132 -19.53 -17.18 -0.03
N ILE A 133 -18.97 -17.63 -1.16
CA ILE A 133 -19.08 -16.94 -2.45
C ILE A 133 -20.55 -16.70 -2.80
N HIS A 134 -21.38 -17.75 -2.73
CA HIS A 134 -22.79 -17.64 -3.00
C HIS A 134 -23.51 -16.65 -2.08
N GLN A 135 -23.19 -16.63 -0.78
CA GLN A 135 -23.77 -15.67 0.16
C GLN A 135 -23.35 -14.22 -0.13
N ILE A 136 -22.11 -14.00 -0.57
CA ILE A 136 -21.59 -12.68 -0.95
C ILE A 136 -22.26 -12.21 -2.25
N GLU A 137 -22.35 -13.08 -3.25
CA GLU A 137 -22.99 -12.75 -4.54
C GLU A 137 -24.49 -12.47 -4.39
N ASN A 138 -25.17 -13.14 -3.46
CA ASN A 138 -26.58 -12.85 -3.11
C ASN A 138 -26.79 -11.44 -2.55
N LYS A 139 -25.71 -10.74 -2.16
CA LYS A 139 -25.73 -9.32 -1.76
C LYS A 139 -25.43 -8.37 -2.93
N ASN A 140 -25.47 -8.87 -4.17
CA ASN A 140 -25.12 -8.15 -5.39
C ASN A 140 -23.67 -7.64 -5.43
N ILE A 141 -22.76 -8.33 -4.71
CA ILE A 141 -21.35 -7.96 -4.65
C ILE A 141 -20.57 -8.89 -5.55
N LYS A 142 -19.92 -8.32 -6.58
CA LYS A 142 -19.10 -9.08 -7.52
C LYS A 142 -17.77 -9.45 -6.89
N ILE A 143 -17.46 -10.74 -6.86
CA ILE A 143 -16.19 -11.21 -6.35
C ILE A 143 -15.08 -10.90 -7.34
N THR A 144 -13.96 -10.40 -6.81
CA THR A 144 -12.74 -10.12 -7.57
C THR A 144 -11.62 -11.03 -7.08
N ASP A 145 -10.60 -11.23 -7.91
CA ASP A 145 -9.39 -11.99 -7.52
C ASP A 145 -8.72 -11.40 -6.26
N GLY A 146 -8.89 -10.09 -6.03
CA GLY A 146 -8.43 -9.41 -4.83
C GLY A 146 -9.05 -9.96 -3.54
N TYR A 147 -10.32 -10.39 -3.59
CA TYR A 147 -11.05 -10.89 -2.44
C TYR A 147 -10.80 -12.37 -2.16
N MET A 148 -10.29 -13.13 -3.13
CA MET A 148 -10.15 -14.59 -3.01
C MET A 148 -9.27 -15.01 -1.83
N LYS A 149 -8.21 -14.24 -1.52
CA LYS A 149 -7.36 -14.51 -0.35
C LYS A 149 -8.13 -14.30 0.97
N GLU A 150 -8.97 -13.27 1.02
CA GLU A 150 -9.79 -12.96 2.20
C GLU A 150 -10.88 -14.02 2.37
N ILE A 151 -11.57 -14.41 1.28
CA ILE A 151 -12.55 -15.49 1.25
C ILE A 151 -11.93 -16.81 1.72
N GLN A 152 -10.71 -17.13 1.29
CA GLN A 152 -10.01 -18.33 1.74
C GLN A 152 -9.68 -18.30 3.25
N SER A 153 -9.39 -17.11 3.79
CA SER A 153 -9.20 -16.96 5.24
C SER A 153 -10.51 -17.14 6.00
N LEU A 154 -11.59 -16.52 5.52
CA LEU A 154 -12.94 -16.66 6.09
C LEU A 154 -13.45 -18.10 6.02
N SER A 155 -13.15 -18.85 4.94
CA SER A 155 -13.55 -20.25 4.84
C SER A 155 -12.90 -21.12 5.90
N LYS A 156 -11.62 -20.86 6.26
CA LYS A 156 -10.94 -21.53 7.38
C LYS A 156 -11.60 -21.18 8.72
N TYR A 157 -11.96 -19.92 8.93
CA TYR A 157 -12.66 -19.49 10.14
C TYR A 157 -14.02 -20.18 10.27
N VAL A 158 -14.82 -20.21 9.21
CA VAL A 158 -16.11 -20.91 9.20
C VAL A 158 -15.93 -22.40 9.48
N LEU A 159 -14.97 -23.05 8.83
CA LEU A 159 -14.67 -24.47 9.03
C LEU A 159 -14.27 -24.79 10.47
N TYR A 160 -13.46 -23.92 11.10
CA TYR A 160 -13.10 -24.04 12.50
C TYR A 160 -14.33 -24.01 13.42
N ASN A 161 -15.25 -23.07 13.17
CA ASN A 161 -16.47 -22.95 13.97
C ASN A 161 -17.38 -24.16 13.79
N ILE A 162 -17.57 -24.65 12.56
CA ILE A 162 -18.34 -25.87 12.29
C ILE A 162 -17.74 -27.06 13.03
N ARG A 163 -16.41 -27.25 12.96
CA ARG A 163 -15.70 -28.29 13.71
C ARG A 163 -15.97 -28.22 15.21
N ASN A 164 -15.85 -27.03 15.79
CA ASN A 164 -16.02 -26.85 17.23
C ASN A 164 -17.46 -27.13 17.66
N SER A 165 -18.44 -26.62 16.91
CA SER A 165 -19.86 -26.88 17.16
C SER A 165 -20.20 -28.37 17.06
N MET A 166 -19.66 -29.07 16.06
CA MET A 166 -19.93 -30.50 15.89
C MET A 166 -19.25 -31.36 16.95
N LYS A 167 -18.05 -31.00 17.41
CA LYS A 167 -17.39 -31.66 18.56
C LYS A 167 -18.20 -31.51 19.84
N GLN A 168 -18.80 -30.34 20.07
CA GLN A 168 -19.71 -30.14 21.21
C GLN A 168 -21.00 -30.96 21.07
N TYR A 169 -21.55 -31.00 19.86
CA TYR A 169 -22.75 -31.78 19.56
C TYR A 169 -22.57 -33.28 19.84
N THR A 170 -21.47 -33.87 19.38
CA THR A 170 -21.21 -35.30 19.63
C THR A 170 -20.89 -35.63 21.08
N LYS A 171 -20.15 -34.77 21.79
CA LYS A 171 -19.96 -34.91 23.25
C LYS A 171 -21.30 -34.93 23.99
N THR A 172 -22.22 -34.07 23.57
CA THR A 172 -23.56 -34.00 24.15
C THR A 172 -24.34 -35.28 23.83
N LEU A 173 -24.36 -35.73 22.58
CA LEU A 173 -25.00 -36.98 22.19
C LEU A 173 -24.47 -38.19 22.96
N SER A 174 -23.15 -38.31 23.12
CA SER A 174 -22.53 -39.42 23.87
C SER A 174 -22.85 -39.42 25.36
N TYR A 175 -23.27 -38.28 25.92
CA TYR A 175 -23.70 -38.20 27.32
C TYR A 175 -25.13 -38.74 27.52
N TYR A 176 -25.96 -38.70 26.47
CA TYR A 176 -27.36 -39.11 26.50
C TYR A 176 -27.63 -40.45 25.80
N SER A 177 -26.61 -41.11 25.24
CA SER A 177 -26.67 -42.46 24.65
C SER A 177 -26.28 -43.52 25.66
#